data_AF-A0AAN0KLK4-F1
#
_entry.id   AF-A0AAN0KLK4-F1
#
_cell.length_a   1.000
_cell.length_b   1.000
_cell.length_c   1.000
_cell.angle_alpha   90.00
_cell.angle_beta   90.00
_cell.angle_gamma   90.00
#
_symmetry.space_group_name_H-M   'P 1'
#
loop_
_entity.id
_entity.type
_entity.pdbx_description
1 polymer ?
#
loop_
_entity_poly.entity_id
_entity_poly.type
_entity_poly.pdbx_seq_one_letter_code
_entity_poly.pdbx_strand_id
1 'polypeptide(L)' 'MPISVSQQHRIVADMAAYEAAWLKLDGAAENEILKIENQQPLLLRDYFRKRYTYWQALYSDPLYFIDE' A
#
# COMPACT_ATOMS: atom_id res chain seq x y z
N MET A 1 17.31 -19.82 -1.20
CA MET A 1 17.04 -19.61 0.24
C MET A 1 15.56 -19.32 0.40
N PRO A 2 14.84 -19.95 1.34
CA PRO A 2 13.47 -19.54 1.65
C PRO A 2 13.49 -18.12 2.27
N ILE A 3 12.45 -17.33 1.98
CA ILE A 3 12.26 -16.01 2.59
C ILE A 3 11.90 -16.15 4.08
N SER A 4 12.43 -15.25 4.90
CA SER A 4 12.14 -15.22 6.33
C SER A 4 10.69 -14.82 6.62
N VAL A 5 10.16 -15.22 7.78
CA VAL A 5 8.82 -14.80 8.26
C VAL A 5 8.69 -13.27 8.31
N SER A 6 9.76 -12.56 8.70
CA SER A 6 9.78 -11.09 8.69
C SER A 6 9.61 -10.52 7.28
N GLN A 7 10.26 -11.12 6.28
CA GLN A 7 10.07 -10.73 4.88
C GLN A 7 8.66 -11.05 4.39
N GLN A 8 8.09 -12.19 4.77
CA GLN A 8 6.70 -12.54 4.43
C GLN A 8 5.72 -11.50 4.99
N HIS A 9 5.86 -11.09 6.26
CA HIS A 9 4.99 -10.06 6.83
C HIS A 9 5.16 -8.69 6.15
N ARG A 10 6.39 -8.32 5.75
CA ARG A 10 6.61 -7.10 4.96
C ARG A 10 5.96 -7.16 3.59
N ILE A 11 6.02 -8.31 2.91
CA ILE A 11 5.35 -8.51 1.62
C ILE A 11 3.84 -8.33 1.77
N VAL A 12 3.23 -8.93 2.81
CA VAL A 12 1.80 -8.78 3.08
C VAL A 12 1.43 -7.31 3.34
N ALA A 13 2.21 -6.60 4.15
CA ALA A 13 1.98 -5.17 4.42
C ALA A 13 2.17 -4.29 3.17
N ASP A 14 3.10 -4.64 2.27
CA ASP A 14 3.29 -3.94 1.00
C ASP A 14 2.13 -4.17 0.03
N MET A 15 1.64 -5.41 -0.07
CA MET A 15 0.45 -5.73 -0.88
C MET A 15 -0.78 -4.98 -0.37
N ALA A 16 -1.00 -4.94 0.94
CA ALA A 16 -2.10 -4.17 1.52
C ALA A 16 -1.97 -2.67 1.23
N ALA A 17 -0.75 -2.12 1.25
CA ALA A 17 -0.50 -0.72 0.92
C ALA A 17 -0.75 -0.41 -0.57
N TYR A 18 -0.42 -1.36 -1.44
CA TYR A 18 -0.71 -1.29 -2.88
C TYR A 18 -2.23 -1.32 -3.14
N GLU A 19 -2.97 -2.25 -2.54
CA GLU A 19 -4.42 -2.33 -2.66
C GLU A 19 -5.11 -1.06 -2.13
N ALA A 20 -4.64 -0.54 -1.00
CA ALA A 20 -5.14 0.72 -0.45
C ALA A 20 -4.92 1.91 -1.42
N ALA A 21 -3.77 1.95 -2.11
CA ALA A 21 -3.50 2.99 -3.10
C ALA A 21 -4.47 2.90 -4.30
N TRP A 22 -4.76 1.69 -4.79
CA TRP A 22 -5.76 1.48 -5.85
C TRP A 22 -7.17 1.86 -5.42
N LEU A 23 -7.61 1.43 -4.24
CA LEU A 23 -8.90 1.83 -3.69
C LEU A 23 -9.02 3.36 -3.61
N LYS A 24 -7.95 4.05 -3.21
CA LYS A 24 -7.93 5.50 -3.16
C LYS A 24 -8.09 6.14 -4.55
N LEU A 25 -7.44 5.58 -5.57
CA LEU A 25 -7.58 6.03 -6.97
C LEU A 25 -9.00 5.81 -7.50
N ASP A 26 -9.64 4.70 -7.10
CA ASP A 26 -11.05 4.40 -7.43
C ASP A 26 -12.05 5.26 -6.63
N GLY A 27 -11.58 6.17 -5.78
CA GLY A 27 -12.40 7.13 -5.05
C GLY A 27 -12.82 6.68 -3.65
N ALA A 28 -12.19 5.63 -3.08
CA ALA A 28 -12.46 5.21 -1.71
C ALA A 28 -12.17 6.33 -0.70
N ALA A 29 -13.01 6.39 0.33
CA ALA A 29 -12.88 7.37 1.39
C ALA A 29 -11.68 7.08 2.30
N GLU A 30 -11.12 8.14 2.89
CA GLU A 30 -9.90 8.03 3.73
C GLU A 30 -10.09 7.10 4.94
N ASN A 31 -11.31 7.03 5.48
CA ASN A 31 -11.65 6.13 6.58
C ASN A 31 -11.52 4.65 6.22
N GLU A 32 -11.67 4.27 4.94
CA GLU A 32 -11.46 2.90 4.47
C GLU A 32 -9.98 2.57 4.42
N ILE A 33 -9.15 3.50 3.96
CA ILE A 33 -7.68 3.37 3.98
C ILE A 33 -7.18 3.23 5.42
N LEU A 34 -7.69 4.03 6.34
CA LEU A 34 -7.36 3.93 7.76
C LEU A 34 -7.76 2.59 8.38
N LYS A 35 -8.84 1.95 7.91
CA LYS A 35 -9.20 0.59 8.38
C LYS A 35 -8.16 -0.43 7.94
N ILE A 36 -7.70 -0.36 6.70
CA ILE A 36 -6.67 -1.25 6.16
C ILE A 36 -5.34 -1.07 6.92
N GLU A 37 -4.95 0.17 7.20
CA GLU A 37 -3.78 0.46 8.02
C GLU A 37 -3.92 -0.14 9.43
N ASN A 38 -5.10 0.00 10.05
CA ASN A 38 -5.34 -0.52 11.39
C ASN A 38 -5.35 -2.05 11.48
N GLN A 39 -5.63 -2.74 10.37
CA GLN A 39 -5.52 -4.20 10.26
C GLN A 39 -4.07 -4.68 10.19
N GLN A 40 -3.11 -3.80 9.85
CA GLN A 40 -1.70 -4.16 9.84
C GLN A 40 -1.15 -4.31 11.27
N PRO A 41 -0.18 -5.23 11.49
CA PRO A 41 0.56 -5.32 12.74
C PRO A 41 1.16 -3.96 13.12
N LEU A 42 1.13 -3.60 14.41
CA LEU A 42 1.61 -2.30 14.91
C LEU A 42 3.01 -1.94 14.40
N LEU A 43 3.93 -2.91 14.40
CA LEU A 43 5.32 -2.74 13.95
C LEU A 43 5.46 -2.48 12.43
N LEU A 44 4.41 -2.74 11.66
CA LEU A 44 4.39 -2.58 10.20
C LEU A 44 3.52 -1.42 9.73
N ARG A 45 2.81 -0.71 10.62
CA ARG A 45 1.98 0.44 10.21
C ARG A 45 2.79 1.56 9.58
N ASP A 46 3.96 1.88 10.15
CA ASP A 46 4.86 2.87 9.54
C ASP A 46 5.45 2.39 8.22
N TYR A 47 5.69 1.10 8.07
CA TYR A 47 6.12 0.50 6.80
C TYR A 47 5.01 0.60 5.75
N PHE A 48 3.78 0.22 6.12
CA PHE A 48 2.59 0.36 5.30
C PHE A 48 2.41 1.79 4.81
N ARG A 49 2.44 2.79 5.69
CA ARG A 49 2.30 4.21 5.31
C ARG A 49 3.33 4.64 4.27
N LYS A 50 4.60 4.27 4.47
CA LYS A 50 5.68 4.58 3.51
C LYS A 50 5.42 3.95 2.15
N ARG A 51 4.95 2.70 2.12
CA ARG A 51 4.64 1.98 0.88
C ARG A 51 3.38 2.52 0.20
N TYR A 52 2.37 2.87 0.98
CA TYR A 52 1.15 3.49 0.48
C TYR A 52 1.46 4.83 -0.20
N THR A 53 2.23 5.71 0.45
CA THR A 53 2.68 6.97 -0.19
C THR A 53 3.52 6.72 -1.44
N TYR A 54 4.38 5.69 -1.45
CA TYR A 54 5.15 5.33 -2.64
C TYR A 54 4.24 4.91 -3.80
N TRP A 55 3.27 4.03 -3.56
CA TRP A 55 2.33 3.58 -4.60
C TRP A 55 1.43 4.71 -5.08
N GLN A 56 0.93 5.54 -4.17
CA GLN A 56 0.21 6.75 -4.55
C GLN A 56 1.07 7.64 -5.44
N ALA A 57 2.32 7.94 -5.07
CA ALA A 57 3.19 8.78 -5.89
C ALA A 57 3.44 8.18 -7.28
N LEU A 58 3.57 6.86 -7.38
CA LEU A 58 3.80 6.17 -8.66
C LEU A 58 2.58 6.21 -9.59
N TYR A 59 1.37 6.00 -9.04
CA TYR A 59 0.13 5.88 -9.82
C TYR A 59 -0.71 7.16 -9.87
N SER A 60 -0.35 8.19 -9.10
CA SER A 60 -0.92 9.54 -9.24
C SER A 60 -0.15 10.39 -10.24
N ASP A 61 1.00 9.91 -10.72
CA ASP A 61 1.74 10.55 -11.81
C ASP A 61 0.92 10.43 -13.11
N PRO A 62 0.50 11.55 -13.73
CA PRO A 62 -0.22 11.54 -15.01
C PRO A 62 0.55 10.85 -16.13
N LEU A 63 1.88 10.73 -16.01
CA LEU A 63 2.74 10.05 -16.97
C LEU A 63 2.60 8.52 -16.93
N TYR A 64 2.00 7.95 -15.87
CA TYR A 64 1.78 6.51 -15.77
C TYR A 64 0.65 6.01 -16.70
N PHE A 65 -0.26 6.91 -17.09
CA PHE A 65 -1.40 6.61 -17.97
C PHE A 65 -1.21 7.18 -19.39
N ILE A 66 0.03 7.41 -19.84
CA ILE A 66 0.24 7.70 -21.27
C ILE A 66 -0.05 6.41 -22.02
N ASP A 67 -1.25 6.37 -22.61
CA ASP A 67 -1.79 5.27 -23.40
C ASP A 67 -0.76 4.73 -24.41
N GLU A 68 -0.58 3.40 -24.45
CA GLU A 68 -0.04 2.68 -25.62
C GLU A 68 -1.07 2.65 -26.75
#